data_AF-A0A2K8ZBT8-F1
#
_entry.id   AF-A0A2K8ZBT8-F1
#
_cell.length_a   1.000
_cell.length_b   1.000
_cell.length_c   1.000
_cell.angle_alpha   90.00
_cell.angle_beta   90.00
_cell.angle_gamma   90.00
#
_symmetry.space_group_name_H-M   'P 1'
#
loop_
_entity.id
_entity.type
_entity.pdbx_description
1 polymer ?
#
loop_
_entity_poly.entity_id
_entity_poly.type
_entity_poly.pdbx_seq_one_letter_code
_entity_poly.pdbx_strand_id
1 'polypeptide(L)' 'MEKIDPNDIPYLALAIHLDAPLWTGDRQMMDGLKKVGYDHFISTSQLLEYGV' A
#
# COMPACT_ATOMS: atom_id res chain seq x y z
N MET A 1 -12.03 13.24 1.11
CA MET A 1 -10.68 12.75 0.74
C MET A 1 -9.92 12.59 2.03
N GLU A 2 -9.76 11.35 2.51
CA GLU A 2 -8.78 11.09 3.58
C GLU A 2 -7.40 11.37 2.99
N LYS A 3 -6.66 12.25 3.64
CA LYS A 3 -5.29 12.58 3.22
C LYS A 3 -4.41 11.41 3.63
N ILE A 4 -3.67 10.85 2.68
CA ILE A 4 -2.53 9.96 2.95
C ILE A 4 -1.59 10.69 3.91
N ASP A 5 -1.10 10.01 4.95
CA ASP A 5 -0.14 10.61 5.88
C ASP A 5 1.10 11.04 5.06
N PRO A 6 1.62 12.27 5.24
CA PRO A 6 2.83 12.69 4.55
C PRO A 6 4.01 11.72 4.67
N ASN A 7 4.08 10.96 5.77
CA ASN A 7 5.10 9.94 5.99
C ASN A 7 4.90 8.69 5.13
N ASP A 8 3.68 8.42 4.64
CA ASP A 8 3.39 7.27 3.77
C ASP A 8 3.70 7.55 2.30
N ILE A 9 3.79 8.83 1.92
CA ILE A 9 4.03 9.27 0.53
C ILE A 9 5.31 8.67 -0.07
N PRO A 10 6.47 8.66 0.62
CA PRO A 10 7.70 8.08 0.05
C PRO A 10 7.59 6.58 -0.24
N TYR A 11 6.88 5.82 0.59
CA TYR A 11 6.70 4.38 0.42
C TYR A 11 5.78 4.06 -0.76
N LEU A 12 4.66 4.80 -0.88
CA LEU A 12 3.78 4.70 -2.03
C LEU A 12 4.50 5.08 -3.33
N ALA A 13 5.24 6.19 -3.32
CA ALA A 13 6.01 6.64 -4.48
C ALA A 13 7.07 5.61 -4.89
N LEU A 14 7.76 5.00 -3.93
CA LEU A 14 8.73 3.93 -4.18
C LEU A 14 8.06 2.69 -4.79
N ALA A 15 6.91 2.25 -4.25
CA ALA A 15 6.17 1.11 -4.77
C ALA A 15 5.73 1.33 -6.23
N ILE A 16 5.22 2.53 -6.55
CA ILE A 16 4.87 2.92 -7.91
C ILE A 16 6.11 2.95 -8.82
N HIS A 17 7.22 3.53 -8.34
CA HIS A 17 8.45 3.62 -9.11
C HIS A 17 9.03 2.25 -9.47
N LEU A 18 8.92 1.28 -8.56
CA LEU A 18 9.42 -0.08 -8.73
C LEU A 18 8.43 -1.03 -9.41
N ASP A 19 7.19 -0.58 -9.68
CA ASP A 19 6.07 -1.43 -10.10
C ASP A 19 5.88 -2.65 -9.17
N ALA A 20 6.00 -2.40 -7.86
CA ALA A 20 5.96 -3.42 -6.82
C ALA A 20 4.73 -3.26 -5.90
N PRO A 21 4.25 -4.36 -5.28
CA PRO A 21 3.17 -4.27 -4.29
C PRO A 21 3.60 -3.44 -3.09
N LEU A 22 2.77 -2.48 -2.66
CA LEU A 22 2.99 -1.77 -1.40
C LEU A 22 2.58 -2.68 -0.24
N TRP A 23 3.54 -3.05 0.60
CA TRP A 23 3.24 -3.74 1.85
C TRP A 23 2.70 -2.76 2.88
N THR A 24 1.47 -2.98 3.36
CA THR A 24 0.90 -2.22 4.46
C THR A 24 -0.16 -3.03 5.22
N GLY A 25 -0.29 -2.75 6.51
CA GLY A 25 -1.40 -3.20 7.36
C GLY A 25 -2.50 -2.15 7.53
N ASP A 26 -2.31 -0.94 6.99
CA ASP A 26 -3.25 0.17 7.15
C ASP A 26 -4.43 0.04 6.17
N ARG A 27 -5.56 -0.42 6.70
CA ARG A 27 -6.80 -0.57 5.94
C ARG A 27 -7.39 0.75 5.48
N GLN A 28 -7.27 1.82 6.27
CA GLN A 28 -7.83 3.13 5.90
C GLN A 28 -7.07 3.70 4.71
N MET A 29 -5.74 3.60 4.70
CA MET A 29 -4.92 4.03 3.58
C MET A 29 -5.23 3.22 2.31
N MET A 30 -5.32 1.90 2.43
CA MET A 30 -5.68 1.03 1.30
C MET A 30 -7.04 1.40 0.69
N ASP A 31 -8.05 1.60 1.52
CA ASP A 31 -9.41 1.94 1.06
C ASP A 31 -9.45 3.33 0.42
N GLY A 32 -8.68 4.29 0.93
CA GLY A 32 -8.50 5.62 0.33
C GLY A 32 -7.83 5.55 -1.04
N LEU A 33 -6.78 4.74 -1.16
CA LEU A 33 -6.00 4.57 -2.39
C LEU A 33 -6.76 3.79 -3.48
N LYS A 34 -7.55 2.79 -3.10
CA LYS A 34 -8.44 2.07 -4.04
C LYS A 34 -9.44 3.00 -4.70
N LYS A 35 -9.95 4.01 -3.98
CA LYS A 35 -10.88 5.02 -4.55
C LYS A 35 -10.23 5.91 -5.62
N VAL A 36 -8.90 6.01 -5.63
CA VAL A 36 -8.15 6.76 -6.65
C VAL A 36 -7.46 5.85 -7.67
N GLY A 37 -7.78 4.54 -7.66
CA GLY A 37 -7.34 3.59 -8.66
C GLY A 37 -6.03 2.86 -8.37
N TYR A 38 -5.49 2.96 -7.15
CA TYR A 38 -4.33 2.17 -6.74
C TYR A 38 -4.78 0.97 -5.89
N ASP A 39 -4.53 -0.25 -6.37
CA ASP A 39 -4.94 -1.51 -5.75
C ASP A 39 -3.80 -2.52 -5.58
N HIS A 40 -2.56 -2.10 -5.87
CA HIS A 40 -1.38 -2.97 -5.81
C HIS A 40 -0.79 -3.03 -4.38
N PHE A 41 -1.44 -3.81 -3.52
CA PHE A 41 -1.04 -4.01 -2.12
C PHE A 41 -0.70 -5.45 -1.79
N ILE A 42 0.14 -5.63 -0.79
CA ILE A 42 0.33 -6.90 -0.09
C ILE A 42 0.07 -6.69 1.40
N SER A 43 -0.74 -7.54 2.02
CA SER A 43 -1.00 -7.52 3.46
C SER A 43 -0.02 -8.42 4.21
N THR A 44 0.12 -8.21 5.52
CA THR A 44 0.95 -9.07 6.37
C THR A 44 0.52 -10.53 6.32
N SER A 45 -0.79 -10.81 6.24
CA SER A 45 -1.29 -12.18 6.11
C SER A 45 -0.82 -12.83 4.79
N GLN A 46 -0.87 -12.09 3.68
CA GLN A 46 -0.37 -12.56 2.39
C GLN A 46 1.14 -12.77 2.43
N LEU A 47 1.91 -11.90 3.10
CA LEU A 47 3.35 -12.10 3.29
C LEU A 47 3.66 -13.43 3.97
N LEU A 48 2.96 -13.76 5.06
CA LEU A 48 3.17 -15.02 5.78
C LEU A 48 2.92 -16.26 4.91
N GLU A 49 2.04 -16.17 3.90
CA GLU A 49 1.82 -17.25 2.93
C GLU A 49 3.02 -17.47 2.00
N TYR A 50 3.86 -16.45 1.76
CA TYR A 50 5.08 -16.56 0.96
C TYR A 50 6.27 -17.19 1.71
N GLY A 51 6.12 -17.52 3.00
CA GLY A 51 7.15 -18.21 3.79
C GLY A 51 8.32 -17.32 4.22
N VAL A 52 8.08 -16.01 4.36
CA VAL A 52 9.02 -15.06 4.98
C VAL A 52 9.09 -15.20 6.49
#